data_AF-A0A6A6W6W0-F1
#
_entry.id   AF-A0A6A6W6W0-F1
#
_cell.length_a   1.000
_cell.length_b   1.000
_cell.length_c   1.000
_cell.angle_alpha   90.00
_cell.angle_beta   90.00
_cell.angle_gamma   90.00
#
_symmetry.space_group_name_H-M   'P 1'
#
loop_
_entity.id
_entity.type
_entity.pdbx_description
1 polymer ?
#
loop_
_entity_poly.entity_id
_entity_poly.type
_entity_poly.pdbx_seq_one_letter_code
_entity_poly.pdbx_strand_id
1 'polypeptide(L)'
;MGNMTVFKAREATALEILPLEILQDIFLRTHNIDFALCSPRIGARLSSSYCYHLVCYKYFYESLSDYASRRFYAWEKIDISRVRDLQGRLMNMRWMTPTFFKGFLDYMETISTSHLHTVKCCLVHLRIPVKFLRGSLNMDRIDFLQFLLDETPLRLDWNCTETRLALSSAKKNAILQSNTAAVMLFVHERRLGKPPDIDLIRFAVLTAGCDRTVVFMLMQAARRWGLRVWQDEAIDEWVRQAKIDCNPKGAWLELKLLELRGPGGFPDPHTGSYSLPGDELFIPDTDIVLKSKTNRFAYSEAAS
;
A
#
# COMPACT_ATOMS: atom_id res chain seq x y z
N MET A 1 6.67 -51.55 -15.05
CA MET A 1 6.00 -51.83 -13.75
C MET A 1 5.87 -50.51 -13.00
N GLY A 2 4.70 -49.88 -13.07
CA GLY A 2 4.43 -48.61 -12.38
C GLY A 2 3.66 -48.86 -11.10
N ASN A 3 4.26 -48.50 -9.96
CA ASN A 3 3.60 -48.56 -8.65
C ASN A 3 2.52 -47.47 -8.57
N MET A 4 1.26 -47.88 -8.63
CA MET A 4 0.11 -47.02 -8.43
C MET A 4 -0.15 -46.92 -6.92
N THR A 5 0.38 -45.86 -6.29
CA THR A 5 0.08 -45.54 -4.88
C THR A 5 -1.39 -45.18 -4.75
N VAL A 6 -2.16 -46.09 -4.14
CA VAL A 6 -3.55 -45.86 -3.74
C VAL A 6 -3.55 -44.90 -2.55
N PHE A 7 -3.95 -43.65 -2.78
CA PHE A 7 -4.21 -42.69 -1.70
C PHE A 7 -5.47 -43.12 -0.95
N LYS A 8 -5.31 -43.66 0.28
CA LYS A 8 -6.43 -43.96 1.17
C LYS A 8 -7.11 -42.65 1.59
N ALA A 9 -8.37 -42.45 1.20
CA ALA A 9 -9.13 -41.26 1.55
C ALA A 9 -9.31 -41.17 3.07
N ARG A 10 -8.97 -40.00 3.65
CA ARG A 10 -9.13 -39.73 5.08
C ARG A 10 -10.62 -39.66 5.43
N GLU A 11 -11.01 -40.43 6.44
CA GLU A 11 -12.37 -40.41 6.99
C GLU A 11 -12.71 -39.03 7.57
N ALA A 12 -13.93 -38.57 7.29
CA ALA A 12 -14.39 -37.26 7.74
C ALA A 12 -14.60 -37.24 9.25
N THR A 13 -14.15 -36.19 9.92
CA THR A 13 -14.44 -36.01 11.36
C THR A 13 -15.90 -35.64 11.58
N ALA A 14 -16.43 -35.85 12.79
CA ALA A 14 -17.81 -35.49 13.13
C ALA A 14 -18.14 -34.01 12.81
N LEU A 15 -17.17 -33.10 13.02
CA LEU A 15 -17.31 -31.69 12.66
C LEU A 15 -17.41 -31.47 11.14
N GLU A 16 -16.69 -32.24 10.33
CA GLU A 16 -16.71 -32.10 8.86
C GLU A 16 -18.06 -32.51 8.23
N ILE A 17 -18.83 -33.35 8.93
CA ILE A 17 -20.10 -33.92 8.46
C ILE A 17 -21.29 -32.97 8.77
N LEU A 18 -21.10 -32.00 9.67
CA LEU A 18 -22.17 -31.06 10.04
C LEU A 18 -22.72 -30.29 8.82
N PRO A 19 -24.01 -29.91 8.81
CA PRO A 19 -24.57 -29.01 7.80
C PRO A 19 -23.82 -27.67 7.72
N LEU A 20 -23.86 -27.01 6.56
CA LEU A 20 -23.08 -25.79 6.32
C LEU A 20 -23.52 -24.67 7.26
N GLU A 21 -24.81 -24.56 7.48
CA GLU A 21 -25.47 -23.57 8.32
C GLU A 21 -25.00 -23.69 9.77
N ILE A 22 -24.84 -24.93 10.25
CA ILE A 22 -24.33 -25.20 11.60
C ILE A 22 -22.84 -24.85 11.69
N LEU A 23 -22.04 -25.18 10.66
CA LEU A 23 -20.64 -24.77 10.62
C LEU A 23 -20.46 -23.25 10.58
N GLN A 24 -21.30 -22.55 9.83
CA GLN A 24 -21.31 -21.09 9.77
C GLN A 24 -21.69 -20.49 11.12
N ASP A 25 -22.74 -20.99 11.77
CA ASP A 25 -23.16 -20.50 13.10
C ASP A 25 -22.06 -20.74 14.15
N ILE A 26 -21.44 -21.92 14.18
CA ILE A 26 -20.29 -22.21 15.05
C ILE A 26 -19.13 -21.24 14.76
N PHE A 27 -18.79 -21.06 13.49
CA PHE A 27 -17.69 -20.17 13.09
C PHE A 27 -17.93 -18.72 13.52
N LEU A 28 -19.15 -18.23 13.32
CA LEU A 28 -19.54 -16.87 13.67
C LEU A 28 -19.62 -16.66 15.17
N ARG A 29 -20.11 -17.63 15.95
CA ARG A 29 -20.21 -17.54 17.41
C ARG A 29 -18.87 -17.67 18.13
N THR A 30 -17.98 -18.51 17.61
CA THR A 30 -16.68 -18.76 18.27
C THR A 30 -15.68 -17.62 18.08
N HIS A 31 -15.89 -16.76 17.07
CA HIS A 31 -14.95 -15.69 16.71
C HIS A 31 -13.51 -16.20 16.57
N ASN A 32 -13.37 -17.42 16.05
CA ASN A 32 -12.09 -18.06 15.90
C ASN A 32 -11.78 -18.23 14.41
N ILE A 33 -10.98 -17.32 13.86
CA ILE A 33 -10.51 -17.40 12.47
C ILE A 33 -9.71 -18.67 12.17
N ASP A 34 -9.14 -19.32 13.20
CA ASP A 34 -8.43 -20.58 13.08
C ASP A 34 -9.36 -21.79 12.91
N PHE A 35 -10.67 -21.64 13.14
CA PHE A 35 -11.65 -22.70 12.90
C PHE A 35 -11.70 -23.09 11.40
N ALA A 36 -11.61 -22.13 10.49
CA ALA A 36 -11.52 -22.43 9.06
C ALA A 36 -10.20 -23.13 8.67
N LEU A 37 -9.17 -23.04 9.51
CA LEU A 37 -7.85 -23.63 9.28
C LEU A 37 -7.73 -25.04 9.88
N CYS A 38 -8.66 -25.48 10.73
CA CYS A 38 -8.57 -26.79 11.40
C CYS A 38 -8.74 -27.98 10.44
N SER A 39 -9.43 -27.78 9.31
CA SER A 39 -9.60 -28.78 8.26
C SER A 39 -9.77 -28.12 6.89
N PRO A 40 -9.10 -28.62 5.83
CA PRO A 40 -9.32 -28.15 4.46
C PRO A 40 -10.77 -28.25 4.00
N ARG A 41 -11.53 -29.25 4.46
CA ARG A 41 -12.95 -29.42 4.13
C ARG A 41 -13.81 -28.35 4.79
N ILE A 42 -13.58 -28.07 6.08
CA ILE A 42 -14.27 -27.00 6.80
C ILE A 42 -13.92 -25.65 6.17
N GLY A 43 -12.63 -25.40 5.92
CA GLY A 43 -12.17 -24.19 5.24
C GLY A 43 -12.83 -23.98 3.89
N ALA A 44 -12.89 -25.01 3.03
CA ALA A 44 -13.56 -24.92 1.73
C ALA A 44 -15.05 -24.60 1.86
N ARG A 45 -15.75 -25.21 2.83
CA ARG A 45 -17.18 -24.96 3.06
C ARG A 45 -17.46 -23.56 3.61
N LEU A 46 -16.58 -23.05 4.47
CA LEU A 46 -16.66 -21.68 5.01
C LEU A 46 -16.13 -20.61 4.05
N SER A 47 -15.51 -21.00 2.93
CA SER A 47 -14.96 -20.08 1.92
C SER A 47 -16.05 -19.50 1.03
N SER A 48 -17.00 -18.77 1.63
CA SER A 48 -18.08 -18.09 0.92
C SER A 48 -18.01 -16.58 1.11
N SER A 49 -18.49 -15.83 0.11
CA SER A 49 -18.58 -14.37 0.21
C SER A 49 -19.38 -13.95 1.46
N TYR A 50 -20.45 -14.66 1.78
CA TYR A 50 -21.27 -14.44 2.97
C TYR A 50 -20.44 -14.53 4.26
N CYS A 51 -19.69 -15.61 4.45
CA CYS A 51 -18.84 -15.78 5.64
C CYS A 51 -17.76 -14.70 5.73
N TYR A 52 -17.13 -14.33 4.60
CA TYR A 52 -16.10 -13.29 4.60
C TYR A 52 -16.66 -11.92 4.97
N HIS A 53 -17.84 -11.54 4.45
CA HIS A 53 -18.48 -10.28 4.82
C HIS A 53 -18.84 -10.24 6.30
N LEU A 54 -19.38 -11.32 6.86
CA LEU A 54 -19.73 -11.37 8.28
C LEU A 54 -18.50 -11.34 9.19
N VAL A 55 -17.41 -12.02 8.80
CA VAL A 55 -16.13 -11.92 9.51
C VAL A 55 -15.63 -10.49 9.47
N CYS A 56 -15.59 -9.84 8.30
CA CYS A 56 -15.19 -8.45 8.17
C CYS A 56 -16.08 -7.52 9.00
N TYR A 57 -17.40 -7.67 8.95
CA TYR A 57 -18.34 -6.90 9.76
C TYR A 57 -18.03 -7.08 11.26
N LYS A 58 -17.82 -8.31 11.72
CA LYS A 58 -17.52 -8.58 13.13
C LYS A 58 -16.24 -7.89 13.60
N TYR A 59 -15.15 -8.01 12.83
CA TYR A 59 -13.82 -7.54 13.27
C TYR A 59 -13.49 -6.10 12.89
N PHE A 60 -14.10 -5.56 11.83
CA PHE A 60 -13.90 -4.17 11.42
C PHE A 60 -15.00 -3.23 11.91
N TYR A 61 -16.20 -3.73 12.25
CA TYR A 61 -17.30 -2.91 12.74
C TYR A 61 -17.68 -3.26 14.19
N GLU A 62 -18.21 -4.46 14.42
CA GLU A 62 -18.87 -4.80 15.69
C GLU A 62 -17.92 -4.79 16.90
N SER A 63 -16.69 -5.28 16.72
CA SER A 63 -15.67 -5.32 17.78
C SER A 63 -15.34 -3.95 18.38
N LEU A 64 -15.71 -2.86 17.70
CA LEU A 64 -15.43 -1.48 18.12
C LEU A 64 -16.67 -0.56 18.12
N SER A 65 -17.79 -0.93 17.49
CA SER A 65 -19.08 -0.27 17.76
C SER A 65 -19.47 -0.48 19.22
N ASP A 66 -19.27 -1.69 19.73
CA ASP A 66 -19.46 -2.01 21.15
C ASP A 66 -18.47 -1.21 22.05
N TYR A 67 -17.29 -0.87 21.53
CA TYR A 67 -16.31 0.01 22.19
C TYR A 67 -16.75 1.47 22.22
N ALA A 68 -17.29 2.00 21.11
CA ALA A 68 -17.80 3.36 21.04
C ALA A 68 -18.98 3.57 22.00
N SER A 69 -19.86 2.57 22.14
CA SER A 69 -20.96 2.56 23.11
C SER A 69 -20.48 2.44 24.56
N ARG A 70 -19.42 1.66 24.82
CA ARG A 70 -18.86 1.48 26.17
C ARG A 70 -17.93 2.62 26.63
N ARG A 71 -17.55 3.54 25.74
CA ARG A 71 -16.72 4.71 26.07
C ARG A 71 -17.33 5.61 27.15
N PHE A 72 -18.63 5.49 27.41
CA PHE A 72 -19.31 6.20 28.50
C PHE A 72 -19.16 5.56 29.89
N TYR A 73 -18.78 4.27 30.00
CA TYR A 73 -18.70 3.58 31.29
C TYR A 73 -17.55 2.54 31.30
N ALA A 74 -16.48 2.85 32.03
CA ALA A 74 -15.34 1.98 32.37
C ALA A 74 -14.30 1.69 31.26
N TRP A 75 -13.12 2.31 31.40
CA TRP A 75 -11.90 2.10 30.62
C TRP A 75 -11.17 0.76 30.94
N GLU A 76 -11.87 -0.23 31.51
CA GLU A 76 -11.23 -1.49 31.85
C GLU A 76 -11.02 -2.39 30.63
N LYS A 77 -9.76 -2.40 30.17
CA LYS A 77 -9.05 -3.58 29.62
C LYS A 77 -9.63 -4.25 28.38
N ILE A 78 -10.08 -3.49 27.37
CA ILE A 78 -10.10 -4.05 26.02
C ILE A 78 -8.69 -3.95 25.45
N ASP A 79 -8.09 -5.10 25.19
CA ASP A 79 -6.77 -5.21 24.58
C ASP A 79 -6.86 -4.82 23.10
N ILE A 80 -6.71 -3.52 22.82
CA ILE A 80 -6.63 -2.94 21.47
C ILE A 80 -5.57 -3.66 20.63
N SER A 81 -4.52 -4.19 21.27
CA SER A 81 -3.49 -4.95 20.56
C SER A 81 -4.06 -6.25 19.98
N ARG A 82 -4.93 -6.97 20.71
CA ARG A 82 -5.58 -8.19 20.22
C ARG A 82 -6.51 -7.92 19.02
N VAL A 83 -7.30 -6.84 19.07
CA VAL A 83 -8.18 -6.46 17.94
C VAL A 83 -7.34 -6.12 16.70
N ARG A 84 -6.28 -5.32 16.90
CA ARG A 84 -5.34 -4.97 15.83
C ARG A 84 -4.69 -6.21 15.22
N ASP A 85 -4.25 -7.14 16.05
CA ASP A 85 -3.56 -8.34 15.57
C ASP A 85 -4.52 -9.24 14.77
N LEU A 86 -5.78 -9.37 15.20
CA LEU A 86 -6.81 -10.09 14.45
C LEU A 86 -7.15 -9.42 13.12
N GLN A 87 -7.32 -8.10 13.09
CA GLN A 87 -7.53 -7.36 11.85
C GLN A 87 -6.30 -7.48 10.92
N GLY A 88 -5.08 -7.45 11.47
CA GLY A 88 -3.85 -7.69 10.73
C GLY A 88 -3.79 -9.09 10.12
N ARG A 89 -4.22 -10.11 10.88
CA ARG A 89 -4.33 -11.49 10.37
C ARG A 89 -5.36 -11.59 9.24
N LEU A 90 -6.55 -11.00 9.40
CA LEU A 90 -7.57 -10.95 8.35
C LEU A 90 -7.04 -10.28 7.08
N MET A 91 -6.37 -9.15 7.24
CA MET A 91 -5.79 -8.42 6.12
C MET A 91 -4.69 -9.22 5.41
N ASN A 92 -4.04 -10.16 6.09
CA ASN A 92 -3.07 -11.08 5.49
C ASN A 92 -3.67 -12.36 4.90
N MET A 93 -4.97 -12.64 5.11
CA MET A 93 -5.62 -13.82 4.53
C MET A 93 -5.58 -13.80 3.00
N ARG A 94 -5.51 -14.98 2.37
CA ARG A 94 -5.42 -15.11 0.91
C ARG A 94 -6.64 -14.56 0.18
N TRP A 95 -7.83 -14.74 0.75
CA TRP A 95 -9.09 -14.23 0.19
C TRP A 95 -9.27 -12.71 0.36
N MET A 96 -8.49 -12.08 1.25
CA MET A 96 -8.51 -10.63 1.42
C MET A 96 -7.73 -9.97 0.28
N THR A 97 -8.40 -9.83 -0.85
CA THR A 97 -7.90 -9.16 -2.05
C THR A 97 -8.30 -7.69 -2.05
N PRO A 98 -7.61 -6.86 -2.85
CA PRO A 98 -8.04 -5.48 -3.08
C PRO A 98 -9.51 -5.32 -3.45
N THR A 99 -9.96 -6.10 -4.42
CA THR A 99 -11.31 -6.06 -4.97
C THR A 99 -12.35 -6.41 -3.92
N PHE A 100 -12.08 -7.46 -3.13
CA PHE A 100 -12.97 -7.85 -2.04
C PHE A 100 -13.07 -6.76 -0.98
N PHE A 101 -11.94 -6.20 -0.54
CA PHE A 101 -11.95 -5.20 0.53
C PHE A 101 -12.64 -3.89 0.11
N LYS A 102 -12.45 -3.45 -1.14
CA LYS A 102 -13.20 -2.33 -1.71
C LYS A 102 -14.71 -2.62 -1.69
N GLY A 103 -15.12 -3.77 -2.25
CA GLY A 103 -16.53 -4.18 -2.25
C GLY A 103 -17.15 -4.32 -0.85
N PHE A 104 -16.36 -4.73 0.15
CA PHE A 104 -16.81 -4.73 1.55
C PHE A 104 -17.08 -3.32 2.06
N LEU A 105 -16.22 -2.34 1.77
CA LEU A 105 -16.43 -0.96 2.20
C LEU A 105 -17.62 -0.32 1.49
N ASP A 106 -17.78 -0.58 0.19
CA ASP A 106 -18.96 -0.16 -0.57
C ASP A 106 -20.23 -0.77 0.04
N TYR A 107 -20.20 -2.05 0.39
CA TYR A 107 -21.30 -2.71 1.10
C TYR A 107 -21.61 -2.04 2.44
N MET A 108 -20.61 -1.68 3.24
CA MET A 108 -20.82 -0.95 4.50
C MET A 108 -21.46 0.42 4.26
N GLU A 109 -21.08 1.13 3.20
CA GLU A 109 -21.70 2.40 2.79
C GLU A 109 -23.18 2.22 2.42
N THR A 110 -23.52 1.16 1.68
CA THR A 110 -24.92 0.86 1.33
C THR A 110 -25.79 0.56 2.55
N ILE A 111 -25.22 -0.03 3.61
CA ILE A 111 -25.97 -0.27 4.85
C ILE A 111 -26.18 1.06 5.60
N SER A 112 -25.10 1.81 5.83
CA SER A 112 -25.15 3.10 6.52
C SER A 112 -23.81 3.84 6.44
N THR A 113 -23.86 5.13 6.14
CA THR A 113 -22.68 6.03 6.19
C THR A 113 -22.04 6.05 7.58
N SER A 114 -22.83 5.93 8.65
CA SER A 114 -22.33 5.81 10.01
C SER A 114 -21.56 4.51 10.23
N HIS A 115 -21.98 3.41 9.61
CA HIS A 115 -21.25 2.14 9.70
C HIS A 115 -19.91 2.22 8.99
N LEU A 116 -19.87 2.80 7.79
CA LEU A 116 -18.63 3.04 7.06
C LEU A 116 -17.67 3.91 7.89
N HIS A 117 -18.17 4.99 8.49
CA HIS A 117 -17.37 5.85 9.36
C HIS A 117 -16.78 5.07 10.54
N THR A 118 -17.59 4.27 11.25
CA THR A 118 -17.10 3.41 12.33
C THR A 118 -16.02 2.46 11.83
N VAL A 119 -16.23 1.77 10.70
CA VAL A 119 -15.20 0.90 10.10
C VAL A 119 -13.92 1.69 9.83
N LYS A 120 -13.99 2.88 9.22
CA LYS A 120 -12.82 3.72 8.96
C LYS A 120 -12.08 4.09 10.26
N CYS A 121 -12.80 4.42 11.33
CA CYS A 121 -12.20 4.64 12.66
C CYS A 121 -11.52 3.37 13.21
N CYS A 122 -12.09 2.19 12.94
CA CYS A 122 -11.52 0.92 13.38
C CYS A 122 -10.19 0.60 12.69
N LEU A 123 -9.98 1.10 11.47
CA LEU A 123 -8.76 0.87 10.70
C LEU A 123 -7.58 1.74 11.17
N VAL A 124 -7.77 2.70 12.10
CA VAL A 124 -6.69 3.60 12.60
C VAL A 124 -5.50 2.83 13.14
N HIS A 125 -5.75 1.71 13.81
CA HIS A 125 -4.70 0.90 14.43
C HIS A 125 -4.15 -0.19 13.51
N LEU A 126 -4.86 -0.49 12.43
CA LEU A 126 -4.44 -1.52 11.48
C LEU A 126 -3.20 -1.05 10.69
N ARG A 127 -2.40 -2.03 10.29
CA ARG A 127 -1.17 -1.84 9.52
C ARG A 127 -1.36 -2.35 8.11
N ILE A 128 -0.81 -1.64 7.13
CA ILE A 128 -0.83 -2.10 5.74
C ILE A 128 -0.06 -3.44 5.67
N PRO A 129 -0.69 -4.53 5.21
CA PRO A 129 -0.02 -5.82 5.13
C PRO A 129 1.17 -5.81 4.17
N VAL A 130 2.26 -6.46 4.60
CA VAL A 130 3.49 -6.60 3.81
C VAL A 130 3.23 -7.30 2.48
N LYS A 131 2.24 -8.19 2.40
CA LYS A 131 1.87 -8.87 1.15
C LYS A 131 1.49 -7.91 0.00
N PHE A 132 1.00 -6.71 0.31
CA PHE A 132 0.67 -5.70 -0.70
C PHE A 132 1.89 -4.90 -1.18
N LEU A 133 2.99 -4.97 -0.43
CA LEU A 133 4.25 -4.31 -0.76
C LEU A 133 5.25 -5.26 -1.45
N ARG A 134 5.02 -6.57 -1.41
CA ARG A 134 5.95 -7.56 -1.97
C ARG A 134 5.76 -7.77 -3.48
N GLY A 135 6.89 -7.89 -4.17
CA GLY A 135 6.94 -8.20 -5.60
C GLY A 135 6.76 -6.98 -6.50
N SER A 136 6.44 -7.22 -7.77
CA SER A 136 6.06 -6.16 -8.69
C SER A 136 4.68 -5.60 -8.32
N LEU A 137 4.56 -4.27 -8.38
CA LEU A 137 3.30 -3.58 -8.15
C LEU A 137 2.58 -3.41 -9.48
N ASN A 138 1.54 -4.21 -9.69
CA ASN A 138 0.61 -4.01 -10.80
C ASN A 138 -0.37 -2.87 -10.47
N MET A 139 -1.13 -2.42 -11.48
CA MET A 139 -2.06 -1.30 -11.32
C MET A 139 -3.09 -1.56 -10.22
N ASP A 140 -3.66 -2.77 -10.15
CA ASP A 140 -4.64 -3.13 -9.12
C ASP A 140 -4.11 -2.93 -7.69
N ARG A 141 -2.83 -3.29 -7.44
CA ARG A 141 -2.20 -3.09 -6.13
C ARG A 141 -1.89 -1.64 -5.86
N ILE A 142 -1.48 -0.88 -6.88
CA ILE A 142 -1.23 0.57 -6.76
C ILE A 142 -2.54 1.27 -6.42
N ASP A 143 -3.61 1.02 -7.18
CA ASP A 143 -4.94 1.57 -6.95
C ASP A 143 -5.51 1.18 -5.59
N PHE A 144 -5.18 -0.02 -5.11
CA PHE A 144 -5.57 -0.45 -3.78
C PHE A 144 -4.81 0.27 -2.69
N LEU A 145 -3.48 0.38 -2.81
CA LEU A 145 -2.66 1.11 -1.84
C LEU A 145 -3.06 2.58 -1.81
N GLN A 146 -3.27 3.20 -2.98
CA GLN A 146 -3.78 4.56 -3.09
C GLN A 146 -5.14 4.70 -2.40
N PHE A 147 -6.08 3.80 -2.68
CA PHE A 147 -7.37 3.76 -2.00
C PHE A 147 -7.23 3.62 -0.48
N LEU A 148 -6.41 2.69 0.01
CA LEU A 148 -6.19 2.52 1.45
C LEU A 148 -5.62 3.80 2.08
N LEU A 149 -4.72 4.48 1.39
CA LEU A 149 -4.14 5.71 1.87
C LEU A 149 -5.16 6.86 1.82
N ASP A 150 -5.96 6.98 0.78
CA ASP A 150 -6.90 8.10 0.66
C ASP A 150 -8.16 7.93 1.52
N GLU A 151 -8.64 6.71 1.67
CA GLU A 151 -9.92 6.41 2.33
C GLU A 151 -9.78 5.96 3.78
N THR A 152 -8.57 5.60 4.22
CA THR A 152 -8.38 5.03 5.55
C THR A 152 -7.19 5.66 6.30
N PRO A 153 -7.25 5.69 7.63
CA PRO A 153 -6.15 6.15 8.48
C PRO A 153 -5.02 5.12 8.65
N LEU A 154 -4.97 4.08 7.80
CA LEU A 154 -3.96 3.03 7.86
C LEU A 154 -2.53 3.59 7.83
N ARG A 155 -1.66 2.96 8.62
CA ARG A 155 -0.23 3.32 8.71
C ARG A 155 0.64 2.11 8.41
N LEU A 156 1.85 2.34 7.93
CA LEU A 156 2.87 1.29 7.92
C LEU A 156 3.40 1.04 9.33
N ASP A 157 3.74 -0.22 9.59
CA ASP A 157 4.48 -0.58 10.80
C ASP A 157 5.97 -0.38 10.57
N TRP A 158 6.48 0.78 10.97
CA TRP A 158 7.88 1.15 10.84
C TRP A 158 8.81 0.38 11.79
N ASN A 159 8.27 -0.20 12.86
CA ASN A 159 9.06 -0.99 13.81
C ASN A 159 9.31 -2.40 13.25
N CYS A 160 8.47 -2.86 12.33
CA CYS A 160 8.66 -4.13 11.65
C CYS A 160 9.77 -4.02 10.60
N THR A 161 10.88 -4.72 10.83
CA THR A 161 12.00 -4.82 9.87
C THR A 161 11.57 -5.37 8.53
N GLU A 162 10.66 -6.35 8.52
CA GLU A 162 10.13 -6.95 7.30
C GLU A 162 9.39 -5.92 6.43
N THR A 163 8.54 -5.08 7.05
CA THR A 163 7.82 -4.00 6.35
C THR A 163 8.79 -3.01 5.74
N ARG A 164 9.82 -2.60 6.49
CA ARG A 164 10.86 -1.66 6.00
C ARG A 164 11.62 -2.23 4.81
N LEU A 165 12.01 -3.51 4.88
CA LEU A 165 12.71 -4.19 3.79
C LEU A 165 11.82 -4.33 2.57
N ALA A 166 10.60 -4.84 2.74
CA ALA A 166 9.64 -5.03 1.64
C ALA A 166 9.36 -3.73 0.91
N LEU A 167 9.17 -2.64 1.66
CA LEU A 167 8.97 -1.32 1.10
C LEU A 167 10.21 -0.79 0.36
N SER A 168 11.39 -0.91 0.94
CA SER A 168 12.64 -0.47 0.30
C SER A 168 12.86 -1.22 -1.02
N SER A 169 12.64 -2.53 -1.01
CA SER A 169 12.66 -3.38 -2.20
C SER A 169 11.58 -2.99 -3.20
N ALA A 170 10.35 -2.73 -2.78
CA ALA A 170 9.26 -2.31 -3.65
C ALA A 170 9.57 -0.99 -4.36
N LYS A 171 10.11 -0.01 -3.61
CA LYS A 171 10.49 1.30 -4.15
C LYS A 171 11.61 1.16 -5.20
N LYS A 172 12.65 0.38 -4.89
CA LYS A 172 13.74 0.10 -5.84
C LYS A 172 13.26 -0.67 -7.07
N ASN A 173 12.41 -1.67 -6.89
CA ASN A 173 11.83 -2.43 -8.00
C ASN A 173 10.93 -1.56 -8.89
N ALA A 174 10.14 -0.66 -8.31
CA ALA A 174 9.33 0.29 -9.07
C ALA A 174 10.20 1.22 -9.95
N ILE A 175 11.33 1.67 -9.42
CA ILE A 175 12.31 2.46 -10.17
C ILE A 175 12.95 1.64 -11.29
N LEU A 176 13.40 0.40 -11.00
CA LEU A 176 14.01 -0.49 -12.01
C LEU A 176 13.05 -0.84 -13.15
N GLN A 177 11.75 -0.91 -12.87
CA GLN A 177 10.71 -1.23 -13.85
C GLN A 177 10.17 0.00 -14.59
N SER A 178 10.70 1.20 -14.31
CA SER A 178 10.14 2.47 -14.77
C SER A 178 8.63 2.59 -14.51
N ASN A 179 8.14 2.01 -13.41
CA ASN A 179 6.72 2.05 -13.06
C ASN A 179 6.40 3.39 -12.40
N THR A 180 6.05 4.38 -13.22
CA THR A 180 5.83 5.76 -12.82
C THR A 180 4.72 5.91 -11.78
N ALA A 181 3.63 5.15 -11.91
CA ALA A 181 2.51 5.15 -10.96
C ALA A 181 2.95 4.67 -9.56
N ALA A 182 3.71 3.59 -9.49
CA ALA A 182 4.25 3.08 -8.22
C ALA A 182 5.27 4.03 -7.60
N VAL A 183 6.16 4.62 -8.42
CA VAL A 183 7.12 5.62 -7.95
C VAL A 183 6.38 6.82 -7.36
N MET A 184 5.40 7.36 -8.08
CA MET A 184 4.59 8.49 -7.61
C MET A 184 3.94 8.20 -6.25
N LEU A 185 3.30 7.04 -6.12
CA LEU A 185 2.70 6.58 -4.87
C LEU A 185 3.73 6.61 -3.71
N PHE A 186 4.92 6.03 -3.89
CA PHE A 186 5.94 5.98 -2.83
C PHE A 186 6.59 7.32 -2.51
N VAL A 187 6.61 8.23 -3.47
CA VAL A 187 7.35 9.48 -3.40
C VAL A 187 6.51 10.61 -2.81
N HIS A 188 5.20 10.57 -3.03
CA HIS A 188 4.24 11.56 -2.52
C HIS A 188 3.58 11.16 -1.19
N GLU A 189 3.55 9.87 -0.84
CA GLU A 189 2.93 9.41 0.41
C GLU A 189 3.92 9.26 1.56
N ARG A 190 3.94 10.22 2.49
CA ARG A 190 4.73 10.14 3.73
C ARG A 190 4.45 8.90 4.56
N ARG A 191 3.22 8.39 4.50
CA ARG A 191 2.82 7.16 5.20
C ARG A 191 3.48 5.91 4.64
N LEU A 192 3.90 5.96 3.38
CA LEU A 192 4.63 4.90 2.71
C LEU A 192 6.14 5.04 2.85
N GLY A 193 6.69 6.12 3.43
CA GLY A 193 8.05 6.10 3.93
C GLY A 193 8.85 7.37 3.89
N LYS A 194 10.16 7.15 4.05
CA LYS A 194 11.12 8.24 4.02
C LYS A 194 11.08 8.91 2.64
N PRO A 195 11.14 10.25 2.63
CA PRO A 195 11.25 10.97 1.37
C PRO A 195 12.49 10.50 0.61
N PRO A 196 12.51 10.64 -0.73
CA PRO A 196 13.70 10.33 -1.50
C PRO A 196 14.92 11.12 -1.00
N ASP A 197 16.02 10.42 -0.80
CA ASP A 197 17.33 10.98 -0.50
C ASP A 197 18.23 10.91 -1.74
N ILE A 198 19.44 11.46 -1.62
CA ILE A 198 20.42 11.46 -2.71
C ILE A 198 20.82 10.03 -3.12
N ASP A 199 20.86 9.09 -2.18
CA ASP A 199 21.20 7.69 -2.45
C ASP A 199 20.17 7.01 -3.35
N LEU A 200 18.88 7.29 -3.14
CA LEU A 200 17.83 6.76 -4.01
C LEU A 200 17.87 7.38 -5.41
N ILE A 201 18.19 8.67 -5.51
CA ILE A 201 18.37 9.34 -6.80
C ILE A 201 19.59 8.77 -7.52
N ARG A 202 20.70 8.56 -6.80
CA ARG A 202 21.91 7.90 -7.31
C ARG A 202 21.58 6.50 -7.83
N PHE A 203 20.79 5.72 -7.10
CA PHE A 203 20.33 4.41 -7.56
C PHE A 203 19.52 4.49 -8.87
N ALA A 204 18.60 5.46 -8.97
CA ALA A 204 17.80 5.65 -10.19
C ALA A 204 18.65 6.03 -11.41
N VAL A 205 19.69 6.85 -11.21
CA VAL A 205 20.60 7.28 -12.29
C VAL A 205 21.56 6.16 -12.67
N LEU A 206 22.31 5.64 -11.71
CA LEU A 206 23.42 4.70 -11.97
C LEU A 206 22.95 3.27 -12.27
N THR A 207 21.90 2.80 -11.58
CA THR A 207 21.47 1.40 -11.66
C THR A 207 20.23 1.22 -12.53
N ALA A 208 19.28 2.15 -12.50
CA ALA A 208 18.02 2.04 -13.26
C ALA A 208 18.04 2.76 -14.62
N GLY A 209 19.21 3.14 -15.13
CA GLY A 209 19.36 3.67 -16.49
C GLY A 209 18.88 5.11 -16.69
N CYS A 210 18.73 5.88 -15.60
CA CYS A 210 18.35 7.29 -15.63
C CYS A 210 17.08 7.56 -16.47
N ASP A 211 15.98 6.90 -16.13
CA ASP A 211 14.66 7.24 -16.68
C ASP A 211 14.29 8.68 -16.30
N ARG A 212 14.10 9.56 -17.30
CA ARG A 212 13.91 11.00 -17.06
C ARG A 212 12.71 11.27 -16.18
N THR A 213 11.60 10.57 -16.41
CA THR A 213 10.36 10.74 -15.66
C THR A 213 10.54 10.32 -14.20
N VAL A 214 11.09 9.14 -13.96
CA VAL A 214 11.34 8.64 -12.60
C VAL A 214 12.33 9.52 -11.85
N VAL A 215 13.47 9.85 -12.46
CA VAL A 215 14.50 10.70 -11.84
C VAL A 215 13.94 12.08 -11.52
N PHE A 216 13.20 12.68 -12.45
CA PHE A 216 12.58 13.99 -12.25
C PHE A 216 11.55 13.98 -11.11
N MET A 217 10.68 12.97 -11.03
CA MET A 217 9.75 12.82 -9.90
C MET A 217 10.47 12.67 -8.56
N LEU A 218 11.54 11.87 -8.51
CA LEU A 218 12.36 11.71 -7.32
C LEU A 218 13.02 13.03 -6.92
N MET A 219 13.56 13.78 -7.88
CA MET A 219 14.20 15.08 -7.64
C MET A 219 13.22 16.10 -7.08
N GLN A 220 12.07 16.29 -7.74
CA GLN A 220 11.03 17.21 -7.28
C GLN A 220 10.59 16.89 -5.85
N ALA A 221 10.34 15.62 -5.57
CA ALA A 221 9.85 15.22 -4.27
C ALA A 221 10.93 15.32 -3.20
N ALA A 222 12.17 14.89 -3.47
CA ALA A 222 13.29 15.09 -2.55
C ALA A 222 13.41 16.57 -2.17
N ARG A 223 13.34 17.47 -3.16
CA ARG A 223 13.38 18.92 -2.91
C ARG A 223 12.20 19.39 -2.06
N ARG A 224 10.98 19.01 -2.45
CA ARG A 224 9.72 19.34 -1.73
C ARG A 224 9.78 18.88 -0.28
N TRP A 225 10.40 17.74 -0.03
CA TRP A 225 10.54 17.16 1.31
C TRP A 225 11.77 17.64 2.09
N GLY A 226 12.60 18.52 1.52
CA GLY A 226 13.65 19.22 2.28
C GLY A 226 15.08 18.90 1.87
N LEU A 227 15.34 18.10 0.83
CA LEU A 227 16.71 17.89 0.36
C LEU A 227 17.28 19.20 -0.21
N ARG A 228 18.40 19.65 0.36
CA ARG A 228 19.08 20.91 -0.01
C ARG A 228 20.44 20.68 -0.65
N VAL A 229 21.14 19.63 -0.25
CA VAL A 229 22.46 19.25 -0.76
C VAL A 229 22.27 18.34 -1.96
N TRP A 230 22.78 18.77 -3.11
CA TRP A 230 22.64 18.09 -4.41
C TRP A 230 24.00 17.75 -5.03
N GLN A 231 25.09 17.95 -4.28
CA GLN A 231 26.43 17.56 -4.65
C GLN A 231 26.57 16.06 -4.46
N ASP A 232 26.89 15.35 -5.54
CA ASP A 232 27.12 13.91 -5.52
C ASP A 232 28.11 13.54 -6.62
N GLU A 233 29.33 13.16 -6.22
CA GLU A 233 30.43 12.89 -7.14
C GLU A 233 30.11 11.76 -8.13
N ALA A 234 29.37 10.74 -7.68
CA ALA A 234 29.03 9.59 -8.52
C ALA A 234 28.02 9.98 -9.61
N ILE A 235 27.02 10.82 -9.29
CA ILE A 235 26.10 11.37 -10.30
C ILE A 235 26.85 12.30 -11.25
N ASP A 236 27.72 13.18 -10.74
CA ASP A 236 28.48 14.13 -11.57
C ASP A 236 29.45 13.42 -12.53
N GLU A 237 30.09 12.32 -12.09
CA GLU A 237 30.92 11.47 -12.96
C GLU A 237 30.07 10.79 -14.05
N TRP A 238 28.91 10.23 -13.68
CA TRP A 238 28.01 9.62 -14.65
C TRP A 238 27.55 10.62 -15.72
N VAL A 239 27.24 11.86 -15.32
CA VAL A 239 26.88 12.94 -16.25
C VAL A 239 28.02 13.23 -17.22
N ARG A 240 29.26 13.33 -16.73
CA ARG A 240 30.45 13.56 -17.58
C ARG A 240 30.64 12.42 -18.58
N GLN A 241 30.58 11.17 -18.12
CA GLN A 241 30.71 10.01 -19.00
C GLN A 241 29.58 9.93 -20.03
N ALA A 242 28.32 10.12 -19.61
CA ALA A 242 27.17 10.12 -20.51
C ALA A 242 27.28 11.18 -21.61
N LYS A 243 27.87 12.35 -21.32
CA LYS A 243 28.13 13.38 -22.35
C LYS A 243 29.21 12.97 -23.34
N ILE A 244 30.28 12.30 -22.88
CA ILE A 244 31.34 11.74 -23.74
C ILE A 244 30.73 10.69 -24.68
N ASP A 245 29.84 9.86 -24.16
CA ASP A 245 29.15 8.81 -24.92
C ASP A 245 28.01 9.35 -25.82
N CYS A 246 27.88 10.67 -25.93
CA CYS A 246 26.80 11.35 -26.66
C CYS A 246 25.39 10.95 -26.22
N ASN A 247 25.21 10.49 -24.97
CA ASN A 247 23.91 10.19 -24.40
C ASN A 247 23.21 11.50 -23.99
N PRO A 248 22.06 11.86 -24.61
CA PRO A 248 21.37 13.12 -24.32
C PRO A 248 20.79 13.18 -22.90
N LYS A 249 20.71 12.05 -22.18
CA LYS A 249 20.35 12.03 -20.76
C LYS A 249 21.41 12.70 -19.88
N GLY A 250 22.68 12.65 -20.28
CA GLY A 250 23.77 13.30 -19.56
C GLY A 250 23.59 14.83 -19.53
N ALA A 251 23.41 15.44 -20.70
CA ALA A 251 23.16 16.88 -20.82
C ALA A 251 21.85 17.31 -20.13
N TRP A 252 20.80 16.49 -20.23
CA TRP A 252 19.55 16.74 -19.51
C TRP A 252 19.74 16.74 -17.99
N LEU A 253 20.40 15.71 -17.45
CA LEU A 253 20.60 15.57 -16.01
C LEU A 253 21.50 16.67 -15.44
N GLU A 254 22.54 17.07 -16.18
CA GLU A 254 23.40 18.20 -15.84
C GLU A 254 22.57 19.48 -15.63
N LEU A 255 21.68 19.79 -16.59
CA LEU A 255 20.81 20.95 -16.51
C LEU A 255 19.90 20.89 -15.26
N LYS A 256 19.28 19.75 -14.98
CA LYS A 256 18.40 19.60 -13.79
C LYS A 256 19.15 19.73 -12.49
N LEU A 257 20.37 19.22 -12.41
CA LEU A 257 21.22 19.39 -11.24
C LEU A 257 21.63 20.86 -11.06
N LEU A 258 21.94 21.57 -12.14
CA LEU A 258 22.23 23.01 -12.09
C LEU A 258 21.03 23.82 -11.57
N GLU A 259 19.80 23.50 -12.03
CA GLU A 259 18.58 24.13 -11.53
C GLU A 259 18.36 23.90 -10.03
N LEU A 260 18.59 22.67 -9.57
CA LEU A 260 18.47 22.28 -8.16
C LEU A 260 19.55 22.90 -7.26
N ARG A 261 20.75 23.09 -7.80
CA ARG A 261 21.90 23.72 -7.11
C ARG A 261 21.81 25.26 -7.16
N GLY A 262 21.08 25.82 -8.11
CA GLY A 262 20.92 27.25 -8.33
C GLY A 262 19.89 27.95 -7.43
N PRO A 263 19.75 29.29 -7.55
CA PRO A 263 18.94 30.12 -6.66
C PRO A 263 17.41 29.93 -6.75
N GLY A 264 16.89 29.11 -7.67
CA GLY A 264 15.47 28.71 -7.71
C GLY A 264 15.19 27.34 -7.06
N GLY A 265 16.19 26.45 -7.05
CA GLY A 265 16.20 25.21 -6.29
C GLY A 265 15.14 24.17 -6.65
N PHE A 266 14.36 24.33 -7.71
CA PHE A 266 13.43 23.33 -8.22
C PHE A 266 13.75 23.03 -9.69
N PRO A 267 13.65 21.76 -10.11
CA PRO A 267 13.90 21.42 -11.51
C PRO A 267 12.67 21.83 -12.34
N ASP A 268 12.89 22.56 -13.43
CA ASP A 268 11.83 23.05 -14.30
C ASP A 268 11.44 21.95 -15.30
N PRO A 269 10.16 21.52 -15.40
CA PRO A 269 9.78 20.54 -16.40
C PRO A 269 10.01 20.98 -17.85
N HIS A 270 9.97 22.28 -18.15
CA HIS A 270 9.96 22.82 -19.51
C HIS A 270 11.34 23.07 -20.11
N THR A 271 12.40 22.94 -19.30
CA THR A 271 13.78 23.11 -19.76
C THR A 271 14.42 21.78 -20.18
N GLY A 272 15.40 21.82 -21.09
CA GLY A 272 16.14 20.65 -21.55
C GLY A 272 15.50 19.93 -22.75
N SER A 273 16.25 19.01 -23.35
CA SER A 273 15.78 18.24 -24.52
C SER A 273 15.12 16.93 -24.10
N TYR A 274 13.88 16.72 -24.56
CA TYR A 274 13.08 15.50 -24.38
C TYR A 274 12.82 14.78 -25.70
N SER A 275 13.56 15.13 -26.76
CA SER A 275 13.25 14.72 -28.14
C SER A 275 13.58 13.25 -28.47
N LEU A 276 13.89 12.42 -27.48
CA LEU A 276 14.15 11.00 -27.70
C LEU A 276 12.82 10.21 -27.70
N PRO A 277 12.51 9.47 -28.79
CA PRO A 277 11.32 8.61 -28.82
C PRO A 277 11.34 7.60 -27.67
N GLY A 278 10.27 7.56 -26.87
CA GLY A 278 10.13 6.66 -25.72
C GLY A 278 10.83 7.11 -24.43
N ASP A 279 11.41 8.30 -24.41
CA ASP A 279 12.08 8.90 -23.23
C ASP A 279 11.60 10.35 -23.00
N GLU A 280 10.32 10.55 -23.33
CA GLU A 280 9.57 11.78 -23.08
C GLU A 280 9.32 11.93 -21.57
N LEU A 281 9.35 13.17 -21.09
CA LEU A 281 9.03 13.46 -19.71
C LEU A 281 7.51 13.43 -19.53
N PHE A 282 7.03 12.40 -18.83
CA PHE A 282 5.66 12.37 -18.37
C PHE A 282 5.58 13.08 -17.02
N ILE A 283 4.89 14.21 -16.97
CA ILE A 283 4.60 14.93 -15.74
C ILE A 283 3.18 14.54 -15.37
N PRO A 284 3.01 13.62 -14.40
CA PRO A 284 1.67 13.30 -13.93
C PRO A 284 1.04 14.57 -13.36
N ASP A 285 -0.24 14.75 -13.66
CA ASP A 285 -1.01 15.93 -13.27
C ASP A 285 -1.16 15.95 -11.72
N THR A 286 -0.16 16.48 -11.03
CA THR A 286 -0.06 16.44 -9.56
C THR A 286 -1.20 17.19 -8.88
N ASP A 287 -1.88 18.08 -9.61
CA ASP A 287 -3.01 18.86 -9.14
C ASP A 287 -4.26 18.01 -8.89
N ILE A 288 -4.46 16.90 -9.61
CA ILE A 288 -5.63 16.03 -9.45
C ILE A 288 -5.53 15.23 -8.14
N VAL A 289 -4.34 14.74 -7.81
CA VAL A 289 -4.07 13.96 -6.59
C VAL A 289 -4.10 14.84 -5.33
N LEU A 290 -3.82 16.15 -5.47
CA LEU A 290 -3.82 17.10 -4.35
C LEU A 290 -5.17 17.79 -4.13
N LYS A 291 -5.91 18.17 -5.19
CA LYS A 291 -7.24 18.80 -5.08
C LYS A 291 -8.29 17.85 -4.46
N SER A 292 -8.15 16.54 -4.66
CA SER A 292 -9.01 15.55 -4.00
C SER A 292 -8.81 15.48 -2.48
N LYS A 293 -7.62 15.86 -1.99
CA LYS A 293 -7.28 15.85 -0.55
C LYS A 293 -7.67 17.13 0.17
N THR A 294 -7.43 18.30 -0.42
CA THR A 294 -7.79 19.59 0.21
C THR A 294 -9.30 19.77 0.38
N ASN A 295 -10.12 19.28 -0.55
CA ASN A 295 -11.59 19.34 -0.42
C ASN A 295 -12.16 18.38 0.64
N ARG A 296 -11.42 17.36 1.07
CA ARG A 296 -11.91 16.36 2.05
C ARG A 296 -11.62 16.75 3.51
N PHE A 297 -10.56 17.53 3.79
CA PHE A 297 -10.30 18.04 5.14
C PHE A 297 -11.18 19.23 5.53
N ALA A 298 -11.74 19.96 4.56
CA ALA A 298 -12.70 21.04 4.82
C ALA A 298 -14.00 20.54 5.50
N TYR A 299 -14.35 19.26 5.35
CA TYR A 299 -15.52 18.67 6.00
C TYR A 299 -15.26 18.15 7.42
N SER A 300 -14.00 18.06 7.89
CA SER A 300 -13.71 17.65 9.27
C SER A 300 -13.63 18.81 10.27
N GLU A 301 -13.41 20.05 9.82
CA GLU A 301 -13.42 21.24 10.68
C GLU A 301 -14.82 21.86 10.84
N ALA A 302 -15.79 21.47 10.00
CA ALA A 302 -17.18 21.93 10.12
C ALA A 302 -18.04 21.07 11.09
N ALA A 303 -17.44 20.08 11.75
CA ALA A 303 -18.12 19.15 12.67
C ALA A 303 -17.57 19.18 14.11
N SER A 304 -16.90 20.26 14.49
CA SER A 304 -16.46 20.57 15.86
C SER A 304 -17.15 21.80 16.40
#